data_AF-A0A4P9XAG7-F1
#
_entry.id   AF-A0A4P9XAG7-F1
#
_cell.length_a   1.000
_cell.length_b   1.000
_cell.length_c   1.000
_cell.angle_alpha   90.00
_cell.angle_beta   90.00
_cell.angle_gamma   90.00
#
_symmetry.space_group_name_H-M   'P 1'
#
loop_
_entity.id
_entity.type
_entity.pdbx_description
1 polymer ?
#
loop_
_entity_poly.entity_id
_entity_poly.type
_entity_poly.pdbx_seq_one_letter_code
_entity_poly.pdbx_strand_id
1 'polypeptide(L)'
;MKFDEIEDHLLRFWRELSHEHRALFAEVPEVAAALFQQDAVLYDTIIHLMLPNALKPLPLEGIQAIRQFAAKYEQWVTIAMAGHAPTLVARKCEIAKVLVQQLRRHTALNHLAQAGRQVVGDPQRLAAMLSDWNLLTFSELLDQAAWVCECRARDIHPILDTEVRHLLATGNQIEQWGAWVEGVANRFLDEGLEPQRYIYVARQVLLKWTYYANAVLRDLTFHSAPSYGSFHLVFLFCDAFFFYLVEQRIANMKAFEQR
;
A
#
# COMPACT_ATOMS: atom_id res chain seq x y z
N MET A 1 0.90 10.95 20.86
CA MET A 1 0.17 9.70 21.19
C MET A 1 0.98 8.96 22.24
N LYS A 2 0.36 8.59 23.37
CA LYS A 2 1.05 7.84 24.43
C LYS A 2 1.00 6.34 24.12
N PHE A 3 1.85 5.90 23.20
CA PHE A 3 1.85 4.51 22.76
C PHE A 3 2.30 3.53 23.85
N ASP A 4 3.10 3.99 24.82
CA ASP A 4 3.59 3.12 25.89
C ASP A 4 2.47 2.68 26.86
N GLU A 5 1.38 3.45 27.01
CA GLU A 5 0.22 3.03 27.80
C GLU A 5 -0.51 1.82 27.15
N ILE A 6 -0.37 1.63 25.83
CA ILE A 6 -1.00 0.51 25.11
C ILE A 6 -0.37 -0.83 25.51
N GLU A 7 0.93 -0.87 25.75
CA GLU A 7 1.62 -2.07 26.23
C GLU A 7 1.03 -2.51 27.57
N ASP A 8 0.91 -1.58 28.53
CA ASP A 8 0.36 -1.86 29.85
C ASP A 8 -1.09 -2.36 29.78
N HIS A 9 -1.93 -1.72 28.96
CA HIS A 9 -3.31 -2.15 28.77
C HIS A 9 -3.42 -3.55 28.17
N LEU A 10 -2.59 -3.86 27.17
CA LEU A 10 -2.56 -5.16 26.51
C LEU A 10 -2.10 -6.26 27.47
N LEU A 11 -1.00 -6.01 28.20
CA LEU A 11 -0.45 -6.93 29.20
C LEU A 11 -1.47 -7.19 30.31
N ARG A 12 -2.09 -6.14 30.84
CA ARG A 12 -3.09 -6.23 31.90
C ARG A 12 -4.27 -7.09 31.46
N PHE A 13 -4.85 -6.76 30.30
CA PHE A 13 -6.01 -7.50 29.77
C PHE A 13 -5.73 -9.00 29.69
N TRP A 14 -4.66 -9.42 29.00
CA TRP A 14 -4.42 -10.85 28.75
C TRP A 14 -3.93 -11.63 29.97
N ARG A 15 -3.24 -10.96 30.92
CA ARG A 15 -2.72 -11.62 32.13
C ARG A 15 -3.77 -11.74 33.23
N GLU A 16 -4.67 -10.77 33.35
CA GLU A 16 -5.69 -10.75 34.40
C GLU A 16 -6.97 -11.52 34.05
N LEU A 17 -7.07 -12.10 32.85
CA LEU A 17 -8.17 -13.01 32.50
C LEU A 17 -8.28 -14.17 33.48
N SER A 18 -9.48 -14.36 34.04
CA SER A 18 -9.81 -15.52 34.86
C SER A 18 -9.64 -16.83 34.09
N HIS A 19 -9.45 -17.93 34.82
CA HIS A 19 -9.30 -19.26 34.23
C HIS A 19 -10.48 -19.63 33.32
N GLU A 20 -11.71 -19.29 33.73
CA GLU A 20 -12.93 -19.53 32.95
C GLU A 20 -12.90 -18.81 31.59
N HIS A 21 -12.53 -17.51 31.56
CA HIS A 21 -12.41 -16.78 30.30
C HIS A 21 -11.31 -17.32 29.40
N ARG A 22 -10.16 -17.74 29.98
CA ARG A 22 -9.08 -18.37 29.22
C ARG A 22 -9.54 -19.69 28.58
N ALA A 23 -10.30 -20.49 29.33
CA ALA A 23 -10.88 -21.74 28.83
C ALA A 23 -11.84 -21.47 27.66
N LEU A 24 -12.69 -20.45 27.75
CA LEU A 24 -13.58 -20.08 26.63
C LEU A 24 -12.82 -19.79 25.33
N PHE A 25 -11.72 -19.03 25.39
CA PHE A 25 -10.92 -18.75 24.19
C PHE A 25 -10.19 -19.98 23.62
N ALA A 26 -9.92 -20.99 24.46
CA ALA A 26 -9.22 -22.20 24.06
C ALA A 26 -10.17 -23.31 23.57
N GLU A 27 -11.35 -23.41 24.18
CA GLU A 27 -12.27 -24.55 24.03
C GLU A 27 -13.50 -24.23 23.18
N VAL A 28 -13.86 -22.96 23.02
CA VAL A 28 -15.04 -22.53 22.25
C VAL A 28 -14.60 -21.82 20.96
N PRO A 29 -14.61 -22.51 19.81
CA PRO A 29 -14.12 -21.97 18.54
C PRO A 29 -14.85 -20.70 18.09
N GLU A 30 -16.13 -20.56 18.41
CA GLU A 30 -16.96 -19.40 18.07
C GLU A 30 -16.49 -18.14 18.80
N VAL A 31 -16.10 -18.27 20.07
CA VAL A 31 -15.57 -17.16 20.88
C VAL A 31 -14.20 -16.73 20.35
N ALA A 32 -13.34 -17.69 20.03
CA ALA A 32 -12.05 -17.40 19.40
C ALA A 32 -12.24 -16.73 18.04
N ALA A 33 -13.16 -17.21 17.20
CA ALA A 33 -13.47 -16.62 15.90
C ALA A 33 -13.98 -15.17 16.04
N ALA A 34 -14.89 -14.91 16.97
CA ALA A 34 -15.40 -13.57 17.25
C ALA A 34 -14.29 -12.62 17.70
N LEU A 35 -13.38 -13.07 18.57
CA LEU A 35 -12.21 -12.29 18.99
C LEU A 35 -11.37 -11.82 17.79
N PHE A 36 -11.08 -12.70 16.83
CA PHE A 36 -10.28 -12.34 15.67
C PHE A 36 -10.99 -11.39 14.72
N GLN A 37 -12.32 -11.49 14.61
CA GLN A 37 -13.12 -10.50 13.87
C GLN A 37 -13.04 -9.12 14.54
N GLN A 38 -13.13 -9.07 15.87
CA GLN A 38 -12.99 -7.82 16.62
C GLN A 38 -11.58 -7.22 16.52
N ASP A 39 -10.53 -8.06 16.54
CA ASP A 39 -9.16 -7.60 16.30
C ASP A 39 -9.02 -6.96 14.92
N ALA A 40 -9.62 -7.55 13.87
CA ALA A 40 -9.58 -7.00 12.53
C ALA A 40 -10.24 -5.61 12.47
N VAL A 41 -11.42 -5.46 13.08
CA VAL A 41 -12.13 -4.17 13.16
C VAL A 41 -11.34 -3.14 13.96
N LEU A 42 -10.78 -3.54 15.10
CA LEU A 42 -9.96 -2.66 15.94
C LEU A 42 -8.74 -2.16 15.17
N TYR A 43 -8.03 -3.05 14.48
CA TYR A 43 -6.80 -2.72 13.76
C TYR A 43 -7.07 -1.84 12.54
N ASP A 44 -8.15 -2.11 11.81
CA ASP A 44 -8.60 -1.24 10.74
C ASP A 44 -8.95 0.16 11.27
N THR A 45 -9.64 0.24 12.42
CA THR A 45 -9.95 1.51 13.08
C THR A 45 -8.68 2.26 13.48
N ILE A 46 -7.69 1.57 14.06
CA ILE A 46 -6.39 2.15 14.42
C ILE A 46 -5.71 2.75 13.19
N ILE A 47 -5.67 2.02 12.07
CA ILE A 47 -5.05 2.50 10.82
C ILE A 47 -5.77 3.75 10.31
N HIS A 48 -7.10 3.75 10.26
CA HIS A 48 -7.89 4.89 9.80
C HIS A 48 -7.73 6.12 10.71
N LEU A 49 -7.63 5.94 12.02
CA LEU A 49 -7.40 7.03 12.97
C LEU A 49 -5.98 7.62 12.85
N MET A 50 -4.98 6.76 12.66
CA MET A 50 -3.58 7.18 12.61
C MET A 50 -3.19 7.73 11.24
N LEU A 51 -3.79 7.21 10.16
CA LEU A 51 -3.39 7.43 8.76
C LEU A 51 -4.63 7.63 7.86
N PRO A 52 -5.47 8.66 8.12
CA PRO A 52 -6.79 8.81 7.48
C PRO A 52 -6.74 9.11 5.98
N ASN A 53 -5.62 9.66 5.49
CA ASN A 53 -5.44 9.96 4.07
C ASN A 53 -3.99 9.67 3.70
N ALA A 54 -3.78 8.71 2.79
CA ALA A 54 -2.46 8.28 2.35
C ALA A 54 -1.63 9.40 1.74
N LEU A 55 -2.28 10.37 1.07
CA LEU A 55 -1.62 11.49 0.43
C LEU A 55 -1.37 12.60 1.44
N LYS A 56 -2.32 12.96 2.33
CA LYS A 56 -2.16 14.09 3.24
C LYS A 56 -0.84 14.01 4.05
N PRO A 57 0.03 15.04 3.99
CA PRO A 57 1.34 14.97 4.62
C PRO A 57 1.22 14.88 6.14
N LEU A 58 1.92 13.90 6.74
CA LEU A 58 2.05 13.77 8.19
C LEU A 58 3.37 14.39 8.66
N PRO A 59 3.38 15.05 9.83
CA PRO A 59 4.63 15.51 10.45
C PRO A 59 5.60 14.36 10.66
N LEU A 60 6.91 14.63 10.54
CA LEU A 60 7.96 13.63 10.71
C LEU A 60 7.89 12.96 12.09
N GLU A 61 7.61 13.72 13.14
CA GLU A 61 7.42 13.20 14.50
C GLU A 61 6.26 12.18 14.57
N GLY A 62 5.16 12.46 13.87
CA GLY A 62 4.03 11.54 13.77
C GLY A 62 4.43 10.25 13.08
N ILE A 63 5.09 10.34 11.91
CA ILE A 63 5.59 9.17 11.17
C ILE A 63 6.53 8.33 12.05
N GLN A 64 7.47 8.97 12.75
CA GLN A 64 8.41 8.28 13.63
C GLN A 64 7.71 7.59 14.80
N ALA A 65 6.75 8.26 15.45
CA ALA A 65 6.00 7.68 16.56
C ALA A 65 5.20 6.44 16.13
N ILE A 66 4.55 6.49 14.95
CA ILE A 66 3.83 5.33 14.37
C ILE A 66 4.79 4.18 14.08
N ARG A 67 5.96 4.46 13.51
CA ARG A 67 6.98 3.45 13.19
C ARG A 67 7.56 2.80 14.45
N GLN A 68 7.80 3.59 15.50
CA GLN A 68 8.27 3.09 16.80
C GLN A 68 7.23 2.20 17.46
N PHE A 69 5.95 2.59 17.44
CA PHE A 69 4.84 1.74 17.89
C PHE A 69 4.82 0.41 17.12
N ALA A 70 4.84 0.47 15.78
CA ALA A 70 4.83 -0.72 14.93
C ALA A 70 6.09 -1.61 15.10
N ALA A 71 7.21 -1.07 15.58
CA ALA A 71 8.41 -1.86 15.87
C ALA A 71 8.27 -2.70 17.15
N LYS A 72 7.48 -2.25 18.13
CA LYS A 72 7.31 -2.92 19.43
C LYS A 72 6.04 -3.78 19.52
N TYR A 73 4.98 -3.43 18.79
CA TYR A 73 3.64 -4.00 18.98
C TYR A 73 3.57 -5.53 18.89
N GLU A 74 4.25 -6.15 17.93
CA GLU A 74 4.26 -7.61 17.78
C GLU A 74 4.88 -8.30 19.00
N GLN A 75 5.94 -7.72 19.57
CA GLN A 75 6.58 -8.22 20.78
C GLN A 75 5.65 -8.07 21.98
N TRP A 76 4.96 -6.94 22.11
CA TRP A 76 3.98 -6.72 23.18
C TRP A 76 2.87 -7.77 23.16
N VAL A 77 2.32 -8.07 21.98
CA VAL A 77 1.31 -9.13 21.82
C VAL A 77 1.88 -10.49 22.23
N THR A 78 3.09 -10.82 21.78
CA THR A 78 3.73 -12.10 22.12
C THR A 78 3.91 -12.26 23.64
N ILE A 79 4.35 -11.21 24.33
CA ILE A 79 4.55 -11.22 25.79
C ILE A 79 3.22 -11.26 26.55
N ALA A 80 2.20 -10.55 26.07
CA ALA A 80 0.87 -10.51 26.69
C ALA A 80 0.16 -11.87 26.60
N MET A 81 0.34 -12.56 25.47
CA MET A 81 -0.26 -13.87 25.20
C MET A 81 0.49 -15.04 25.84
N ALA A 82 1.58 -14.81 26.59
CA ALA A 82 2.34 -15.86 27.24
C ALA A 82 1.46 -16.70 28.19
N GLY A 83 1.53 -18.03 28.06
CA GLY A 83 0.76 -18.97 28.87
C GLY A 83 -0.68 -19.24 28.38
N HIS A 84 -1.08 -18.70 27.23
CA HIS A 84 -2.34 -19.05 26.56
C HIS A 84 -2.16 -20.20 25.56
N ALA A 85 -3.27 -20.75 25.06
CA ALA A 85 -3.27 -21.86 24.11
C ALA A 85 -2.44 -21.54 22.84
N PRO A 86 -1.57 -22.45 22.35
CA PRO A 86 -0.66 -22.16 21.23
C PRO A 86 -1.36 -21.69 19.94
N THR A 87 -2.53 -22.25 19.64
CA THR A 87 -3.34 -21.89 18.46
C THR A 87 -3.85 -20.45 18.53
N LEU A 88 -4.31 -20.02 19.72
CA LEU A 88 -4.75 -18.65 19.99
C LEU A 88 -3.58 -17.67 19.89
N VAL A 89 -2.44 -17.99 20.52
CA VAL A 89 -1.22 -17.19 20.48
C VAL A 89 -0.77 -16.98 19.03
N ALA A 90 -0.65 -18.06 18.26
CA ALA A 90 -0.22 -18.00 16.86
C ALA A 90 -1.11 -17.06 16.03
N ARG A 91 -2.44 -17.20 16.17
CA ARG A 91 -3.38 -16.39 15.39
C ARG A 91 -3.42 -14.93 15.84
N LYS A 92 -3.27 -14.64 17.13
CA LYS A 92 -3.11 -13.26 17.64
C LYS A 92 -1.83 -12.60 17.13
N CYS A 93 -0.73 -13.34 17.06
CA CYS A 93 0.52 -12.83 16.49
C CYS A 93 0.38 -12.58 14.98
N GLU A 94 -0.28 -13.46 14.22
CA GLU A 94 -0.50 -13.24 12.79
C GLU A 94 -1.33 -11.98 12.49
N ILE A 95 -2.45 -11.77 13.20
CA ILE A 95 -3.24 -10.54 12.98
C ILE A 95 -2.49 -9.28 13.44
N ALA A 96 -1.67 -9.36 14.49
CA ALA A 96 -0.80 -8.25 14.92
C ALA A 96 0.27 -7.92 13.87
N LYS A 97 0.87 -8.93 13.22
CA LYS A 97 1.80 -8.74 12.10
C LYS A 97 1.14 -8.00 10.95
N VAL A 98 -0.11 -8.32 10.62
CA VAL A 98 -0.86 -7.61 9.57
C VAL A 98 -0.99 -6.11 9.88
N LEU A 99 -1.39 -5.75 11.10
CA LEU A 99 -1.45 -4.35 11.55
C LEU A 99 -0.08 -3.67 11.41
N VAL A 100 0.97 -4.29 11.94
CA VAL A 100 2.34 -3.74 11.89
C VAL A 100 2.79 -3.50 10.45
N GLN A 101 2.54 -4.44 9.54
CA GLN A 101 2.88 -4.32 8.14
C GLN A 101 2.08 -3.21 7.45
N GLN A 102 0.79 -3.06 7.76
CA GLN A 102 -0.03 -1.96 7.24
C GLN A 102 0.47 -0.60 7.72
N LEU A 103 0.74 -0.42 9.02
CA LEU A 103 1.31 0.82 9.55
C LEU A 103 2.64 1.20 8.90
N ARG A 104 3.53 0.22 8.71
CA ARG A 104 4.83 0.43 8.02
C ARG A 104 4.64 0.87 6.57
N ARG A 105 3.75 0.21 5.83
CA ARG A 105 3.49 0.53 4.41
C ARG A 105 2.83 1.88 4.24
N HIS A 106 1.81 2.20 5.04
CA HIS A 106 1.12 3.49 4.96
C HIS A 106 2.04 4.65 5.36
N THR A 107 2.89 4.49 6.38
CA THR A 107 3.89 5.51 6.73
C THR A 107 5.00 5.64 5.67
N ALA A 108 5.39 4.55 5.01
CA ALA A 108 6.31 4.61 3.87
C ALA A 108 5.68 5.35 2.68
N LEU A 109 4.43 5.04 2.35
CA LEU A 109 3.67 5.73 1.30
C LEU A 109 3.53 7.23 1.59
N ASN A 110 3.22 7.61 2.84
CA ASN A 110 3.14 9.03 3.21
C ASN A 110 4.47 9.76 3.00
N HIS A 111 5.58 9.13 3.38
CA HIS A 111 6.92 9.67 3.16
C HIS A 111 7.26 9.79 1.66
N LEU A 112 6.92 8.78 0.85
CA LEU A 112 7.09 8.81 -0.60
C LEU A 112 6.23 9.91 -1.24
N ALA A 113 4.99 10.10 -0.80
CA ALA A 113 4.14 11.19 -1.26
C ALA A 113 4.75 12.56 -0.95
N GLN A 114 5.39 12.73 0.21
CA GLN A 114 6.11 13.96 0.55
C GLN A 114 7.35 14.19 -0.33
N ALA A 115 8.14 13.14 -0.60
CA ALA A 115 9.26 13.24 -1.55
C ALA A 115 8.78 13.55 -2.98
N GLY A 116 7.71 12.89 -3.42
CA GLY A 116 7.05 13.14 -4.71
C GLY A 116 6.57 14.59 -4.83
N ARG A 117 5.96 15.16 -3.78
CA ARG A 117 5.57 16.59 -3.75
C ARG A 117 6.72 17.53 -4.04
N GLN A 118 7.91 17.27 -3.48
CA GLN A 118 9.08 18.11 -3.71
C GLN A 118 9.58 18.03 -5.16
N VAL A 119 9.32 16.92 -5.86
CA VAL A 119 9.66 16.77 -7.27
C VAL A 119 8.62 17.47 -8.15
N VAL A 120 7.34 17.10 -8.00
CA VAL A 120 6.27 17.60 -8.88
C VAL A 120 5.93 19.07 -8.61
N GLY A 121 6.21 19.57 -7.42
CA GLY A 121 6.04 20.98 -7.07
C GLY A 121 7.12 21.92 -7.61
N ASP A 122 8.18 21.38 -8.23
CA ASP A 122 9.28 22.15 -8.83
C ASP A 122 9.11 22.19 -10.37
N PRO A 123 8.71 23.34 -10.95
CA PRO A 123 8.49 23.47 -12.39
C PRO A 123 9.73 23.18 -13.23
N GLN A 124 10.94 23.44 -12.71
CA GLN A 124 12.18 23.18 -13.44
C GLN A 124 12.44 21.67 -13.53
N ARG A 125 12.18 20.93 -12.44
CA ARG A 125 12.27 19.47 -12.45
C ARG A 125 11.25 18.84 -13.40
N LEU A 126 10.00 19.30 -13.36
CA LEU A 126 8.98 18.80 -14.28
C LEU A 126 9.32 19.08 -15.75
N ALA A 127 9.80 20.28 -16.07
CA ALA A 127 10.23 20.60 -17.43
C ALA A 127 11.39 19.72 -17.91
N ALA A 128 12.38 19.46 -17.04
CA ALA A 128 13.49 18.55 -17.34
C ALA A 128 13.01 17.11 -17.55
N MET A 129 12.11 16.62 -16.68
CA MET A 129 11.50 15.30 -16.82
C MET A 129 10.70 15.18 -18.12
N LEU A 130 9.91 16.19 -18.48
CA LEU A 130 9.18 16.21 -19.75
C LEU A 130 10.13 16.17 -20.95
N SER A 131 11.22 16.94 -20.90
CA SER A 131 12.26 16.91 -21.94
C SER A 131 12.85 15.52 -22.12
N ASP A 132 13.25 14.86 -21.03
CA ASP A 132 13.81 13.51 -21.06
C ASP A 132 12.77 12.48 -21.52
N TRP A 133 11.52 12.60 -21.08
CA TRP A 133 10.41 11.74 -21.53
C TRP A 133 10.18 11.85 -23.03
N ASN A 134 10.33 13.05 -23.59
CA ASN A 134 10.14 13.29 -25.01
C ASN A 134 11.19 12.63 -25.90
N LEU A 135 12.33 12.23 -25.35
CA LEU A 135 13.37 11.50 -26.06
C LEU A 135 13.08 9.99 -26.15
N LEU A 136 12.15 9.48 -25.34
CA LEU A 136 11.79 8.07 -25.34
C LEU A 136 10.87 7.73 -26.52
N THR A 137 11.05 6.54 -27.08
CA THR A 137 10.13 5.93 -28.04
C THR A 137 9.55 4.65 -27.43
N PHE A 138 8.23 4.49 -27.50
CA PHE A 138 7.56 3.40 -26.79
C PHE A 138 7.28 2.15 -27.64
N SER A 139 7.57 2.16 -28.94
CA SER A 139 7.24 1.03 -29.83
C SER A 139 7.93 -0.25 -29.37
N GLU A 140 9.25 -0.22 -29.20
CA GLU A 140 10.03 -1.40 -28.80
C GLU A 140 9.65 -1.88 -27.40
N LEU A 141 9.48 -0.95 -26.46
CA LEU A 141 9.03 -1.25 -25.10
C LEU A 141 7.66 -1.94 -25.12
N LEU A 142 6.70 -1.42 -25.89
CA LEU A 142 5.36 -1.98 -25.99
C LEU A 142 5.36 -3.36 -26.66
N ASP A 143 6.18 -3.57 -27.70
CA ASP A 143 6.31 -4.86 -28.37
C ASP A 143 6.88 -5.93 -27.44
N GLN A 144 7.94 -5.61 -26.69
CA GLN A 144 8.52 -6.52 -25.69
C GLN A 144 7.54 -6.78 -24.56
N ALA A 145 6.87 -5.74 -24.06
CA ALA A 145 5.93 -5.86 -22.96
C ALA A 145 4.68 -6.64 -23.37
N ALA A 146 4.22 -6.55 -24.62
CA ALA A 146 3.09 -7.32 -25.13
C ALA A 146 3.38 -8.83 -25.09
N TRP A 147 4.63 -9.24 -25.35
CA TRP A 147 5.05 -10.64 -25.27
C TRP A 147 5.03 -11.21 -23.84
N VAL A 148 5.33 -10.37 -22.83
CA VAL A 148 5.39 -10.79 -21.42
C VAL A 148 4.05 -10.62 -20.69
N CYS A 149 3.41 -9.47 -20.88
CA CYS A 149 2.26 -9.03 -20.11
C CYS A 149 0.92 -9.32 -20.79
N GLU A 150 0.92 -9.74 -22.06
CA GLU A 150 -0.31 -9.93 -22.87
C GLU A 150 -1.21 -8.67 -22.87
N CYS A 151 -0.61 -7.49 -22.73
CA CYS A 151 -1.31 -6.21 -22.82
C CYS A 151 -1.43 -5.78 -24.29
N ARG A 152 -2.59 -5.24 -24.67
CA ARG A 152 -2.75 -4.66 -26.00
C ARG A 152 -2.06 -3.30 -26.03
N ALA A 153 -1.19 -3.07 -27.01
CA ALA A 153 -0.49 -1.80 -27.16
C ALA A 153 -1.44 -0.59 -27.17
N ARG A 154 -2.62 -0.72 -27.79
CA ARG A 154 -3.64 0.35 -27.82
C ARG A 154 -4.16 0.78 -26.44
N ASP A 155 -4.09 -0.10 -25.45
CA ASP A 155 -4.60 0.17 -24.09
C ASP A 155 -3.51 0.85 -23.23
N ILE A 156 -2.23 0.63 -23.54
CA ILE A 156 -1.08 1.13 -22.77
C ILE A 156 -0.38 2.32 -23.44
N HIS A 157 -0.30 2.36 -24.78
CA HIS A 157 0.34 3.44 -25.52
C HIS A 157 -0.20 4.83 -25.15
N PRO A 158 -1.52 5.06 -25.04
CA PRO A 158 -2.04 6.38 -24.63
C PRO A 158 -1.58 6.81 -23.24
N ILE A 159 -1.38 5.85 -22.33
CA ILE A 159 -0.90 6.10 -20.97
C ILE A 159 0.52 6.68 -21.03
N LEU A 160 1.44 5.99 -21.72
CA LEU A 160 2.84 6.38 -21.80
C LEU A 160 3.05 7.63 -22.67
N ASP A 161 2.40 7.68 -23.82
CA ASP A 161 2.65 8.70 -24.83
C ASP A 161 1.83 9.97 -24.62
N THR A 162 0.62 9.90 -24.08
CA THR A 162 -0.26 11.07 -23.93
C THR A 162 -0.41 11.47 -22.47
N GLU A 163 -0.83 10.55 -21.60
CA GLU A 163 -1.20 10.91 -20.22
C GLU A 163 0.00 11.31 -19.37
N VAL A 164 1.11 10.56 -19.44
CA VAL A 164 2.33 10.93 -18.69
C VAL A 164 2.89 12.26 -19.17
N ARG A 165 2.88 12.53 -20.48
CA ARG A 165 3.30 13.85 -21.01
C ARG A 165 2.42 14.97 -20.47
N HIS A 166 1.11 14.75 -20.42
CA HIS A 166 0.18 15.72 -19.85
C HIS A 166 0.45 15.95 -18.35
N LEU A 167 0.65 14.88 -17.57
CA LEU A 167 1.02 14.99 -16.16
C LEU A 167 2.34 15.73 -15.95
N LEU A 168 3.35 15.47 -16.77
CA LEU A 168 4.63 16.19 -16.67
C LEU A 168 4.49 17.67 -17.05
N ALA A 169 3.57 18.01 -17.95
CA ALA A 169 3.33 19.39 -18.38
C ALA A 169 2.48 20.20 -17.38
N THR A 170 1.47 19.60 -16.75
CA THR A 170 0.47 20.33 -15.94
C THR A 170 0.30 19.79 -14.52
N GLY A 171 0.86 18.62 -14.21
CA GLY A 171 0.71 17.89 -12.95
C GLY A 171 1.61 18.42 -11.83
N ASN A 172 1.38 19.64 -11.35
CA ASN A 172 2.22 20.27 -10.32
C ASN A 172 1.83 19.93 -8.87
N GLN A 173 0.82 19.09 -8.68
CA GLN A 173 0.37 18.62 -7.35
C GLN A 173 0.36 17.10 -7.28
N ILE A 174 0.87 16.52 -6.19
CA ILE A 174 0.94 15.05 -6.05
C ILE A 174 -0.44 14.39 -6.07
N GLU A 175 -1.48 15.14 -5.68
CA GLU A 175 -2.87 14.70 -5.73
C GLU A 175 -3.35 14.47 -7.18
N GLN A 176 -2.85 15.23 -8.15
CA GLN A 176 -3.15 15.01 -9.58
C GLN A 176 -2.51 13.71 -10.08
N TRP A 177 -1.29 13.41 -9.63
CA TRP A 177 -0.62 12.14 -9.91
C TRP A 177 -1.35 10.98 -9.24
N GLY A 178 -1.77 11.13 -7.97
CA GLY A 178 -2.59 10.14 -7.28
C GLY A 178 -3.91 9.87 -8.01
N ALA A 179 -4.63 10.92 -8.42
CA ALA A 179 -5.86 10.78 -9.19
C ALA A 179 -5.63 10.09 -10.54
N TRP A 180 -4.52 10.35 -11.21
CA TRP A 180 -4.15 9.63 -12.43
C TRP A 180 -3.86 8.15 -12.16
N VAL A 181 -3.08 7.81 -11.13
CA VAL A 181 -2.82 6.42 -10.72
C VAL A 181 -4.13 5.68 -10.42
N GLU A 182 -5.06 6.33 -9.73
CA GLU A 182 -6.40 5.79 -9.46
C GLU A 182 -7.21 5.60 -10.75
N GLY A 183 -7.16 6.55 -11.68
CA GLY A 183 -7.77 6.43 -13.00
C GLY A 183 -7.21 5.28 -13.83
N VAL A 184 -5.89 5.03 -13.76
CA VAL A 184 -5.25 3.85 -14.35
C VAL A 184 -5.80 2.58 -13.70
N ALA A 185 -5.86 2.51 -12.37
CA ALA A 185 -6.39 1.35 -11.65
C ALA A 185 -7.84 1.05 -12.04
N ASN A 186 -8.69 2.07 -12.11
CA ASN A 186 -10.10 1.95 -12.50
C ASN A 186 -10.32 1.37 -13.91
N ARG A 187 -9.39 1.60 -14.84
CA ARG A 187 -9.48 1.05 -16.20
C ARG A 187 -9.25 -0.46 -16.26
N PHE A 188 -8.46 -1.01 -15.33
CA PHE A 188 -8.00 -2.39 -15.38
C PHE A 188 -8.55 -3.26 -14.24
N LEU A 189 -9.23 -2.67 -13.26
CA LEU A 189 -9.85 -3.35 -12.13
C LEU A 189 -11.37 -3.22 -12.23
N ASP A 190 -12.01 -4.23 -12.81
CA ASP A 190 -13.47 -4.29 -12.96
C ASP A 190 -14.11 -4.83 -11.68
N GLU A 191 -14.79 -3.96 -10.93
CA GLU A 191 -15.50 -4.31 -9.68
C GLU A 191 -16.74 -5.18 -9.91
N GLY A 192 -17.19 -5.36 -11.16
CA GLY A 192 -18.25 -6.31 -11.52
C GLY A 192 -17.81 -7.77 -11.57
N LEU A 193 -16.50 -8.05 -11.46
CA LEU A 193 -15.97 -9.41 -11.43
C LEU A 193 -16.32 -10.13 -10.12
N GLU A 194 -16.49 -11.45 -10.21
CA GLU A 194 -16.58 -12.32 -9.03
C GLU A 194 -15.33 -12.14 -8.13
N PRO A 195 -15.47 -12.14 -6.79
CA PRO A 195 -14.36 -11.85 -5.87
C PRO A 195 -13.05 -12.61 -6.13
N GLN A 196 -13.11 -13.93 -6.35
CA GLN A 196 -11.90 -14.71 -6.64
C GLN A 196 -11.23 -14.30 -7.95
N ARG A 197 -12.03 -14.05 -8.98
CA ARG A 197 -11.53 -13.58 -10.28
C ARG A 197 -10.98 -12.17 -10.18
N TYR A 198 -11.63 -11.28 -9.43
CA TYR A 198 -11.16 -9.94 -9.13
C TYR A 198 -9.77 -9.98 -8.47
N ILE A 199 -9.61 -10.77 -7.41
CA ILE A 199 -8.32 -10.88 -6.70
C ILE A 199 -7.21 -11.38 -7.63
N TYR A 200 -7.50 -12.35 -8.50
CA TYR A 200 -6.56 -12.81 -9.50
C TYR A 200 -6.17 -11.68 -10.47
N VAL A 201 -7.14 -10.99 -11.07
CA VAL A 201 -6.92 -9.89 -12.00
C VAL A 201 -6.13 -8.77 -11.33
N ALA A 202 -6.50 -8.38 -10.11
CA ALA A 202 -5.83 -7.33 -9.36
C ALA A 202 -4.34 -7.62 -9.13
N ARG A 203 -3.99 -8.87 -8.80
CA ARG A 203 -2.59 -9.31 -8.69
C ARG A 203 -1.86 -9.28 -10.04
N GLN A 204 -2.52 -9.68 -11.12
CA GLN A 204 -1.92 -9.60 -12.46
C GLN A 204 -1.68 -8.15 -12.88
N VAL A 205 -2.62 -7.25 -12.59
CA VAL A 205 -2.47 -5.82 -12.87
C VAL A 205 -1.30 -5.22 -12.10
N LEU A 206 -1.09 -5.59 -10.83
CA LEU A 206 0.10 -5.19 -10.07
C LEU A 206 1.40 -5.62 -10.75
N LEU A 207 1.50 -6.89 -11.16
CA LEU A 207 2.70 -7.41 -11.83
C LEU A 207 2.98 -6.66 -13.14
N LYS A 208 1.93 -6.40 -13.93
CA LYS A 208 2.03 -5.69 -15.20
C LYS A 208 2.41 -4.22 -14.99
N TRP A 209 1.81 -3.54 -14.02
CA TRP A 209 2.18 -2.19 -13.60
C TRP A 209 3.68 -2.11 -13.27
N THR A 210 4.16 -2.99 -12.38
CA THR A 210 5.57 -3.04 -11.98
C THR A 210 6.49 -3.35 -13.18
N TYR A 211 6.07 -4.21 -14.10
CA TYR A 211 6.85 -4.49 -15.31
C TYR A 211 7.01 -3.23 -16.19
N TYR A 212 5.90 -2.56 -16.52
CA TYR A 212 5.93 -1.34 -17.34
C TYR A 212 6.71 -0.20 -16.68
N ALA A 213 6.50 0.03 -15.38
CA ALA A 213 7.23 1.05 -14.64
C ALA A 213 8.76 0.82 -14.68
N ASN A 214 9.19 -0.43 -14.48
CA ASN A 214 10.61 -0.78 -14.55
C ASN A 214 11.17 -0.72 -15.98
N ALA A 215 10.38 -1.09 -16.99
CA ALA A 215 10.81 -0.97 -18.39
C ALA A 215 11.09 0.49 -18.75
N VAL A 216 10.22 1.42 -18.35
CA VAL A 216 10.42 2.85 -18.55
C VAL A 216 11.65 3.37 -17.78
N LEU A 217 11.84 2.98 -16.52
CA LEU A 217 13.03 3.38 -15.75
C LEU A 217 14.33 2.89 -16.38
N ARG A 218 14.32 1.68 -16.94
CA ARG A 218 15.45 1.13 -17.68
C ARG A 218 15.74 1.94 -18.93
N ASP A 219 14.73 2.35 -19.69
CA ASP A 219 14.93 3.19 -20.88
C ASP A 219 15.49 4.57 -20.51
N LEU A 220 15.00 5.19 -19.43
CA LEU A 220 15.58 6.43 -18.89
C LEU A 220 17.05 6.25 -18.49
N THR A 221 17.40 5.09 -17.92
CA THR A 221 18.80 4.76 -17.57
C THR A 221 19.65 4.62 -18.83
N PHE A 222 19.16 3.91 -19.85
CA PHE A 222 19.86 3.70 -21.11
C PHE A 222 20.16 5.02 -21.84
N HIS A 223 19.20 5.95 -21.81
CA HIS A 223 19.36 7.29 -22.38
C HIS A 223 20.16 8.25 -21.46
N SER A 224 20.65 7.78 -20.31
CA SER A 224 21.38 8.60 -19.34
C SER A 224 20.62 9.87 -18.94
N ALA A 225 19.30 9.75 -18.76
CA ALA A 225 18.41 10.88 -18.49
C ALA A 225 18.84 11.64 -17.21
N PRO A 226 19.21 12.93 -17.30
CA PRO A 226 19.61 13.73 -16.14
C PRO A 226 18.52 13.80 -15.06
N SER A 227 17.24 13.71 -15.44
CA SER A 227 16.10 13.73 -14.53
C SER A 227 15.75 12.36 -13.92
N TYR A 228 16.54 11.30 -14.15
CA TYR A 228 16.27 9.94 -13.67
C TYR A 228 15.93 9.88 -12.17
N GLY A 229 16.68 10.60 -11.32
CA GLY A 229 16.41 10.62 -9.87
C GLY A 229 15.02 11.16 -9.52
N SER A 230 14.53 12.15 -10.27
CA SER A 230 13.19 12.71 -10.13
C SER A 230 12.11 11.72 -10.58
N PHE A 231 12.31 11.06 -11.73
CA PHE A 231 11.45 9.97 -12.18
C PHE A 231 11.36 8.84 -11.16
N HIS A 232 12.50 8.41 -10.63
CA HIS A 232 12.56 7.33 -9.67
C HIS A 232 11.74 7.63 -8.41
N LEU A 233 11.86 8.84 -7.84
CA LEU A 233 11.07 9.25 -6.68
C LEU A 233 9.56 9.29 -6.96
N VAL A 234 9.17 9.86 -8.09
CA VAL A 234 7.74 9.94 -8.48
C VAL A 234 7.17 8.55 -8.76
N PHE A 235 7.92 7.67 -9.41
CA PHE A 235 7.49 6.30 -9.67
C PHE A 235 7.45 5.42 -8.42
N LEU A 236 8.37 5.60 -7.46
CA LEU A 236 8.26 4.95 -6.15
C LEU A 236 6.96 5.34 -5.45
N PHE A 237 6.57 6.62 -5.52
CA PHE A 237 5.26 7.06 -5.04
C PHE A 237 4.12 6.40 -5.80
N CYS A 238 4.11 6.46 -7.13
CA CYS A 238 3.02 5.90 -7.94
C CYS A 238 2.87 4.39 -7.72
N ASP A 239 3.97 3.64 -7.63
CA ASP A 239 3.98 2.20 -7.35
C ASP A 239 3.41 1.87 -5.96
N ALA A 240 3.89 2.57 -4.93
CA ALA A 240 3.38 2.40 -3.58
C ALA A 240 1.89 2.78 -3.46
N PHE A 241 1.45 3.83 -4.16
CA PHE A 241 0.06 4.27 -4.16
C PHE A 241 -0.84 3.32 -4.94
N PHE A 242 -0.40 2.83 -6.09
CA PHE A 242 -1.13 1.83 -6.88
C PHE A 242 -1.30 0.53 -6.10
N PHE A 243 -0.25 0.06 -5.43
CA PHE A 243 -0.32 -1.08 -4.52
C PHE A 243 -1.34 -0.86 -3.40
N TYR A 244 -1.31 0.31 -2.75
CA TYR A 244 -2.25 0.68 -1.70
C TYR A 244 -3.71 0.62 -2.18
N LEU A 245 -4.01 1.20 -3.34
CA LEU A 245 -5.36 1.15 -3.93
C LEU A 245 -5.82 -0.29 -4.18
N VAL A 246 -4.96 -1.12 -4.80
CA VAL A 246 -5.29 -2.52 -5.08
C VAL A 246 -5.53 -3.30 -3.79
N GLU A 247 -4.69 -3.10 -2.77
CA GLU A 247 -4.83 -3.75 -1.47
C GLU A 247 -6.18 -3.41 -0.83
N GLN A 248 -6.56 -2.13 -0.78
CA GLN A 248 -7.83 -1.71 -0.21
C GLN A 248 -9.02 -2.33 -0.93
N ARG A 249 -9.00 -2.37 -2.27
CA ARG A 249 -10.09 -2.98 -3.03
C ARG A 249 -10.19 -4.48 -2.82
N ILE A 250 -9.05 -5.19 -2.73
CA ILE A 250 -9.04 -6.62 -2.40
C ILE A 250 -9.58 -6.84 -0.99
N ALA A 251 -9.22 -6.00 -0.01
CA ALA A 251 -9.75 -6.09 1.35
C ALA A 251 -11.27 -5.92 1.37
N ASN A 252 -11.80 -4.94 0.62
CA ASN A 252 -13.25 -4.73 0.48
C ASN A 252 -13.95 -5.93 -0.16
N MET A 253 -13.40 -6.52 -1.23
CA MET A 253 -13.97 -7.70 -1.87
C MET A 253 -14.07 -8.91 -0.92
N LYS A 254 -13.04 -9.14 -0.09
CA LYS A 254 -13.06 -10.21 0.91
C LYS A 254 -14.07 -9.98 2.03
N ALA A 255 -14.34 -8.72 2.38
CA ALA A 255 -15.36 -8.39 3.37
C ALA A 255 -16.78 -8.69 2.85
N PHE A 256 -17.01 -8.64 1.53
CA PHE A 256 -18.28 -9.05 0.92
C PHE A 256 -18.48 -10.57 0.93
N GLU A 257 -17.43 -11.38 0.75
CA GLU A 257 -17.53 -12.86 0.85
C GLU A 257 -17.92 -13.36 2.26
N GLN A 258 -17.72 -12.53 3.29
CA GLN A 258 -17.99 -12.89 4.69
C GLN A 258 -19.37 -12.43 5.19
N ARG A 259 -20.20 -11.81 4.34
CA ARG A 259 -21.59 -11.41 4.63
C ARG A 259 -22.57 -12.36 3.98
#